data_AF-A0A8S9BDC4-F1
#
_entry.id   AF-A0A8S9BDC4-F1
#
_cell.length_a   1.000
_cell.length_b   1.000
_cell.length_c   1.000
_cell.angle_alpha   90.00
_cell.angle_beta   90.00
_cell.angle_gamma   90.00
#
_symmetry.space_group_name_H-M   'P 1'
#
loop_
_entity.id
_entity.type
_entity.pdbx_description
1 polymer ?
#
loop_
_entity_poly.entity_id
_entity_poly.type
_entity_poly.pdbx_seq_one_letter_code
_entity_poly.pdbx_strand_id
1 'polypeptide(L)'
;MYVIQNLTAIYNTLVAADDLGARILLASDSVFQNVQAPIPNNQWTLEERYWFNIVLAVLQMEFVKFAAGTPPQDIGGGLRVNYTRDTSPETEAICVNQKIRSGSEYQNFSVLGLACIFGFSGLIIILSVYIETLVSFFQKKWNKGLDRRIRWMADSNFQIQRIMYENSGYGEWEGHMDVVPTAPFAEDLESPIELKDGKFGLSKKLLVDQVAQPSNQPKVEVSEIEMQNLSSRTETESSFGGKKSV
;
A
#
# COMPACT_ATOMS: atom_id res chain seq x y z
N MET A 1 34.63 15.38 -36.73
CA MET A 1 33.28 14.83 -36.46
C MET A 1 32.58 15.54 -35.30
N TYR A 2 33.22 15.71 -34.13
CA TYR A 2 32.69 16.53 -33.02
C TYR A 2 32.28 17.96 -33.41
N VAL A 3 33.06 18.64 -34.27
CA VAL A 3 32.74 19.98 -34.76
C VAL A 3 31.47 20.00 -35.61
N ILE A 4 31.20 18.95 -36.38
CA ILE A 4 30.03 18.87 -37.27
C ILE A 4 28.75 18.62 -36.46
N GLN A 5 28.79 17.72 -35.46
CA GLN A 5 27.65 17.52 -34.57
C GLN A 5 27.34 18.75 -33.70
N ASN A 6 28.37 19.48 -33.29
CA ASN A 6 28.20 20.73 -32.55
C ASN A 6 27.57 21.82 -33.43
N LEU A 7 27.98 21.92 -34.70
CA LEU A 7 27.39 22.83 -35.68
C LEU A 7 25.92 22.48 -36.00
N THR A 8 25.56 21.19 -36.11
CA THR A 8 24.17 20.79 -36.33
C THR A 8 23.29 21.07 -35.11
N ALA A 9 23.80 20.85 -33.89
CA ALA A 9 23.06 21.19 -32.67
C ALA A 9 22.82 22.70 -32.57
N ILE A 10 23.84 23.52 -32.86
CA ILE A 10 23.70 24.98 -32.89
C ILE A 10 22.70 25.40 -33.98
N TYR A 11 22.81 24.86 -35.20
CA TYR A 11 21.87 25.14 -36.28
C TYR A 11 20.41 24.78 -35.89
N ASN A 12 20.19 23.62 -35.27
CA ASN A 12 18.86 23.19 -34.84
C ASN A 12 18.30 24.10 -33.73
N THR A 13 19.15 24.61 -32.81
CA THR A 13 18.71 25.60 -31.82
C THR A 13 18.33 26.94 -32.45
N LEU A 14 19.03 27.34 -33.52
CA LEU A 14 18.71 28.56 -34.27
C LEU A 14 17.39 28.39 -35.05
N VAL A 15 17.18 27.25 -35.70
CA VAL A 15 15.93 26.94 -36.38
C VAL A 15 14.75 26.88 -35.40
N ALA A 16 14.96 26.31 -34.21
CA ALA A 16 13.94 26.32 -33.16
C ALA A 16 13.59 27.75 -32.70
N ALA A 17 14.58 28.66 -32.65
CA ALA A 17 14.32 30.07 -32.36
C ALA A 17 13.51 30.76 -33.47
N ASP A 18 13.81 30.45 -34.74
CA ASP A 18 13.05 30.95 -35.90
C ASP A 18 11.60 30.43 -35.91
N ASP A 19 11.39 29.15 -35.59
CA ASP A 19 10.06 28.53 -35.52
C ASP A 19 9.20 29.10 -34.37
N LEU A 20 9.82 29.49 -33.26
CA LEU A 20 9.11 30.09 -32.12
C LEU A 20 8.83 31.59 -32.32
N GLY A 21 9.71 32.31 -33.03
CA GLY A 21 9.55 33.74 -33.32
C GLY A 21 9.26 34.58 -32.07
N ALA A 22 8.25 35.45 -32.12
CA ALA A 22 7.88 36.31 -30.99
C ALA A 22 7.42 35.55 -29.73
N ARG A 23 7.03 34.27 -29.86
CA ARG A 23 6.54 33.43 -28.75
C ARG A 23 7.64 32.99 -27.79
N ILE A 24 8.90 33.22 -28.15
CA ILE A 24 10.03 33.02 -27.24
C ILE A 24 10.05 34.06 -26.11
N LEU A 25 9.32 35.18 -26.27
CA LEU A 25 9.19 36.23 -25.27
C LEU A 25 7.93 36.00 -24.43
N LEU A 26 8.08 35.93 -23.12
CA LEU A 26 6.94 35.90 -22.19
C LEU A 26 6.06 37.16 -22.32
N ALA A 27 6.63 38.29 -22.72
CA ALA A 27 5.85 39.50 -22.98
C ALA A 27 4.82 39.31 -24.10
N SER A 28 5.08 38.45 -25.09
CA SER A 28 4.16 38.22 -26.22
C SER A 28 2.81 37.63 -25.80
N ASP A 29 2.78 36.82 -24.73
CA ASP A 29 1.54 36.23 -24.18
C ASP A 29 0.60 37.30 -23.60
N SER A 30 1.14 38.47 -23.27
CA SER A 30 0.40 39.58 -22.68
C SER A 30 0.00 40.67 -23.69
N VAL A 31 0.27 40.43 -24.97
CA VAL A 31 -0.18 41.30 -26.08
C VAL A 31 -1.54 40.82 -26.58
N PHE A 32 -2.52 41.72 -26.60
CA PHE A 32 -3.83 41.47 -27.21
C PHE A 32 -4.17 42.61 -28.17
N GLN A 33 -4.47 42.29 -29.44
CA GLN A 33 -4.81 43.29 -30.47
C GLN A 33 -3.82 44.47 -30.54
N ASN A 34 -2.51 44.18 -30.47
CA ASN A 34 -1.42 45.17 -30.44
C ASN A 34 -1.38 46.09 -29.20
N VAL A 35 -2.15 45.77 -28.15
CA VAL A 35 -2.10 46.44 -26.85
C VAL A 35 -1.35 45.56 -25.86
N GLN A 36 -0.34 46.13 -25.22
CA GLN A 36 0.50 45.47 -24.23
C GLN A 36 -0.09 45.67 -22.83
N ALA A 37 -0.39 44.59 -22.12
CA ALA A 37 -0.78 44.67 -20.72
C ALA A 37 0.41 45.12 -19.84
N PRO A 38 0.17 45.69 -18.64
CA PRO A 38 1.24 46.09 -17.72
C PRO A 38 2.19 44.93 -17.43
N ILE A 39 3.48 45.15 -17.66
CA ILE A 39 4.53 44.14 -17.52
C ILE A 39 5.21 44.30 -16.15
N PRO A 40 5.57 43.21 -15.44
CA PRO A 40 6.34 43.28 -14.19
C PRO A 40 7.73 43.91 -14.36
N ASN A 41 8.22 44.61 -13.33
CA ASN A 41 9.55 45.23 -13.35
C ASN A 41 10.71 44.21 -13.45
N ASN A 42 10.47 42.94 -13.10
CA ASN A 42 11.44 41.84 -13.18
C ASN A 42 11.28 40.97 -14.44
N GLN A 43 10.57 41.46 -15.47
CA GLN A 43 10.30 40.71 -16.69
C GLN A 43 11.55 40.16 -17.36
N TRP A 44 12.62 40.96 -17.46
CA TRP A 44 13.86 40.54 -18.12
C TRP A 44 14.47 39.28 -17.45
N THR A 45 14.36 39.17 -16.12
CA THR A 45 14.86 38.00 -15.37
C THR A 45 13.98 36.77 -15.60
N LEU A 46 12.67 36.98 -15.77
CA LEU A 46 11.74 35.89 -16.10
C LEU A 46 11.99 35.38 -17.52
N GLU A 47 12.26 36.28 -18.46
CA GLU A 47 12.59 35.93 -19.85
C GLU A 47 13.92 35.18 -19.96
N GLU A 48 14.95 35.60 -19.25
CA GLU A 48 16.23 34.89 -19.23
C GLU A 48 16.08 33.43 -18.74
N ARG A 49 15.33 33.23 -17.65
CA ARG A 49 15.04 31.88 -17.13
C ARG A 49 14.24 31.04 -18.13
N TYR A 50 13.29 31.67 -18.81
CA TYR A 50 12.45 31.01 -19.80
C TYR A 50 13.27 30.56 -21.02
N TRP A 51 14.12 31.42 -21.55
CA TRP A 51 15.04 31.07 -22.64
C TRP A 51 15.98 29.95 -22.25
N PHE A 52 16.56 30.01 -21.05
CA PHE A 52 17.43 28.96 -20.54
C PHE A 52 16.71 27.60 -20.48
N ASN A 53 15.47 27.58 -19.99
CA ASN A 53 14.66 26.35 -19.96
C ASN A 53 14.36 25.82 -21.35
N ILE A 54 14.06 26.69 -22.32
CA ILE A 54 13.85 26.28 -23.73
C ILE A 54 15.12 25.66 -24.30
N VAL A 55 16.26 26.33 -24.14
CA VAL A 55 17.55 25.83 -24.65
C VAL A 55 17.89 24.48 -24.02
N LEU A 56 17.68 24.31 -22.72
CA LEU A 56 17.87 23.02 -22.05
C LEU A 56 16.92 21.94 -22.58
N ALA A 57 15.65 22.26 -22.80
CA ALA A 57 14.67 21.32 -23.32
C ALA A 57 15.02 20.89 -24.76
N VAL A 58 15.41 21.83 -25.62
CA VAL A 58 15.88 21.54 -26.98
C VAL A 58 17.13 20.68 -26.94
N LEU A 59 18.11 21.01 -26.10
CA LEU A 59 19.32 20.22 -25.93
C LEU A 59 19.01 18.78 -25.48
N GLN A 60 18.13 18.61 -24.49
CA GLN A 60 17.67 17.29 -24.05
C GLN A 60 16.97 16.52 -25.18
N MET A 61 16.14 17.19 -25.97
CA MET A 61 15.44 16.61 -27.11
C MET A 61 16.42 16.13 -28.18
N GLU A 62 17.46 16.90 -28.49
CA GLU A 62 18.47 16.54 -29.50
C GLU A 62 19.26 15.29 -29.08
N PHE A 63 19.62 15.15 -27.79
CA PHE A 63 20.24 13.92 -27.29
C PHE A 63 19.33 12.70 -27.47
N VAL A 64 18.03 12.86 -27.21
CA VAL A 64 17.06 11.77 -27.41
C VAL A 64 16.87 11.46 -28.89
N LYS A 65 16.77 12.46 -29.77
CA LYS A 65 16.67 12.27 -31.23
C LYS A 65 17.89 11.55 -31.79
N PHE A 66 19.09 11.91 -31.33
CA PHE A 66 20.33 11.24 -31.72
C PHE A 66 20.30 9.75 -31.35
N ALA A 67 19.89 9.42 -30.12
CA ALA A 67 19.82 8.04 -29.67
C ALA A 67 18.65 7.24 -30.28
N ALA A 68 17.51 7.89 -30.56
CA ALA A 68 16.34 7.27 -31.19
C ALA A 68 16.56 6.97 -32.67
N GLY A 69 17.47 7.70 -33.32
CA GLY A 69 17.57 7.78 -34.75
C GLY A 69 16.46 8.66 -35.33
N THR A 70 16.78 9.42 -36.36
CA THR A 70 15.78 10.22 -37.08
C THR A 70 14.89 9.27 -37.89
N PRO A 71 13.57 9.22 -37.65
CA PRO A 71 12.68 8.49 -38.56
C PRO A 71 12.82 9.10 -39.96
N PRO A 72 12.71 8.30 -41.04
CA PRO A 72 12.85 8.81 -42.40
C PRO A 72 11.87 9.97 -42.59
N GLN A 73 12.41 11.19 -42.71
CA GLN A 73 11.58 12.36 -42.90
C GLN A 73 11.17 12.38 -44.38
N ASP A 74 9.87 12.41 -44.62
CA ASP A 74 9.33 12.59 -45.96
C ASP A 74 9.45 14.07 -46.30
N ILE A 75 10.57 14.42 -46.93
CA ILE A 75 10.78 15.76 -47.46
C ILE A 75 9.91 15.81 -48.71
N GLY A 76 8.70 16.35 -48.57
CA GLY A 76 7.60 16.23 -49.53
C GLY A 76 8.02 16.11 -51.00
N GLY A 77 7.46 15.12 -51.69
CA GLY A 77 7.83 14.74 -53.06
C GLY A 77 8.32 13.29 -53.21
N GLY A 78 8.23 12.45 -52.17
CA GLY A 78 8.61 11.04 -52.22
C GLY A 78 10.12 10.79 -52.10
N LEU A 79 10.90 11.83 -51.78
CA LEU A 79 12.33 11.73 -51.52
C LEU A 79 12.58 11.31 -50.07
N ARG A 80 12.78 10.01 -49.89
CA ARG A 80 13.28 9.46 -48.62
C ARG A 80 14.79 9.69 -48.55
N VAL A 81 15.23 10.56 -47.66
CA VAL A 81 16.66 10.66 -47.33
C VAL A 81 17.04 9.42 -46.54
N ASN A 82 17.76 8.52 -47.18
CA ASN A 82 18.35 7.37 -46.52
C ASN A 82 19.62 7.87 -45.82
N TYR A 83 19.52 8.20 -44.53
CA TYR A 83 20.69 8.52 -43.73
C TYR A 83 21.57 7.28 -43.69
N THR A 84 22.71 7.33 -44.40
CA THR A 84 23.69 6.25 -44.37
C THR A 84 24.18 6.09 -42.94
N ARG A 85 24.06 4.87 -42.38
CA ARG A 85 24.57 4.54 -41.06
C ARG A 85 26.06 4.87 -41.00
N ASP A 86 26.42 5.89 -40.25
CA ASP A 86 27.82 6.14 -39.93
C ASP A 86 28.34 4.91 -39.18
N THR A 87 29.41 4.32 -39.69
CA THR A 87 30.01 3.07 -39.18
C THR A 87 31.36 3.36 -38.55
N SER A 88 31.57 4.61 -38.11
CA SER A 88 32.77 4.97 -37.36
C SER A 88 32.78 4.22 -36.01
N PRO A 89 33.95 3.75 -35.54
CA PRO A 89 34.04 3.03 -34.27
C PRO A 89 33.61 3.89 -33.06
N GLU A 90 33.74 5.21 -33.16
CA GLU A 90 33.32 6.15 -32.11
C GLU A 90 31.78 6.24 -32.01
N THR A 91 31.09 6.28 -33.15
CA THR A 91 29.61 6.36 -33.17
C THR A 91 28.98 5.03 -32.71
N GLU A 92 29.60 3.90 -33.04
CA GLU A 92 29.19 2.58 -32.55
C GLU A 92 29.33 2.48 -31.02
N ALA A 93 30.45 2.95 -30.46
CA ALA A 93 30.68 2.96 -29.01
C ALA A 93 29.62 3.82 -28.27
N ILE A 94 29.21 4.95 -28.85
CA ILE A 94 28.17 5.80 -28.27
C ILE A 94 26.80 5.11 -28.36
N CYS A 95 26.50 4.47 -29.49
CA CYS A 95 25.23 3.77 -29.73
C CYS A 95 25.01 2.60 -28.75
N VAL A 96 26.04 1.79 -28.48
CA VAL A 96 25.94 0.67 -27.53
C VAL A 96 25.72 1.14 -26.09
N ASN A 97 26.23 2.34 -25.76
CA ASN A 97 26.15 2.91 -24.41
C ASN A 97 24.91 3.80 -24.18
N GLN A 98 24.19 4.19 -25.23
CA GLN A 98 22.97 4.98 -25.13
C GLN A 98 21.73 4.11 -25.29
N LYS A 99 20.91 4.02 -24.24
CA LYS A 99 19.63 3.31 -24.27
C LYS A 99 18.52 4.28 -23.93
N ILE A 100 17.55 4.40 -24.83
CA ILE A 100 16.32 5.16 -24.59
C ILE A 100 15.16 4.22 -24.33
N ARG A 101 14.18 4.68 -23.55
CA ARG A 101 12.95 3.94 -23.30
C ARG A 101 12.04 4.08 -24.53
N SER A 102 11.66 2.96 -25.15
CA SER A 102 10.67 2.96 -26.25
C SER A 102 9.28 3.31 -25.70
N GLY A 103 8.67 4.35 -26.27
CA GLY A 103 7.55 5.08 -25.67
C GLY A 103 6.15 4.48 -25.81
N SER A 104 5.93 3.37 -26.52
CA SER A 104 4.54 2.94 -26.78
C SER A 104 4.28 1.44 -26.99
N GLU A 105 5.31 0.59 -27.10
CA GLU A 105 5.08 -0.80 -27.51
C GLU A 105 5.40 -1.85 -26.42
N TYR A 106 6.26 -1.51 -25.45
CA TYR A 106 6.64 -2.43 -24.37
C TYR A 106 6.74 -1.68 -23.03
N GLN A 107 5.74 -1.85 -22.16
CA GLN A 107 5.86 -1.46 -20.75
C GLN A 107 6.61 -2.58 -20.01
N ASN A 108 7.86 -2.32 -19.64
CA ASN A 108 8.60 -3.21 -18.77
C ASN A 108 8.00 -3.13 -17.35
N PHE A 109 7.03 -3.99 -17.06
CA PHE A 109 6.58 -4.21 -15.68
C PHE A 109 7.76 -4.80 -14.89
N SER A 110 8.03 -4.23 -13.71
CA SER A 110 9.05 -4.77 -12.82
C SER A 110 8.57 -6.12 -12.26
N VAL A 111 8.95 -7.21 -12.95
CA VAL A 111 8.64 -8.58 -12.54
C VAL A 111 9.17 -8.85 -11.13
N LEU A 112 10.31 -8.25 -10.78
CA LEU A 112 10.88 -8.33 -9.44
C LEU A 112 9.96 -7.69 -8.39
N GLY A 113 9.41 -6.50 -8.67
CA GLY A 113 8.46 -5.85 -7.76
C GLY A 113 7.19 -6.67 -7.57
N LEU A 114 6.66 -7.23 -8.67
CA LEU A 114 5.49 -8.10 -8.63
C LEU A 114 5.77 -9.38 -7.81
N ALA A 115 6.91 -10.01 -8.04
CA ALA A 115 7.33 -11.22 -7.33
C ALA A 115 7.53 -10.97 -5.83
N CYS A 116 8.10 -9.82 -5.44
CA CYS A 116 8.23 -9.46 -4.04
C CYS A 116 6.85 -9.28 -3.38
N ILE A 117 5.93 -8.52 -3.99
CA ILE A 117 4.61 -8.26 -3.39
C ILE A 117 3.84 -9.58 -3.22
N PHE A 118 3.72 -10.38 -4.28
CA PHE A 118 3.02 -11.67 -4.20
C PHE A 118 3.73 -12.67 -3.29
N GLY A 119 5.06 -12.68 -3.28
CA GLY A 119 5.86 -13.54 -2.42
C GLY A 119 5.65 -13.21 -0.93
N PHE A 120 5.76 -11.93 -0.56
CA PHE A 120 5.53 -11.49 0.82
C PHE A 120 4.07 -11.69 1.24
N SER A 121 3.10 -11.34 0.40
CA SER A 121 1.69 -11.54 0.72
C SER A 121 1.35 -13.02 0.88
N GLY A 122 1.85 -13.88 -0.03
CA GLY A 122 1.66 -15.32 0.04
C GLY A 122 2.28 -15.92 1.30
N LEU A 123 3.51 -15.51 1.65
CA LEU A 123 4.19 -15.96 2.86
C LEU A 123 3.41 -15.58 4.12
N ILE A 124 2.91 -14.34 4.20
CA ILE A 124 2.10 -13.88 5.35
C ILE A 124 0.83 -14.71 5.49
N ILE A 125 0.12 -14.97 4.38
CA ILE A 125 -1.12 -15.78 4.40
C ILE A 125 -0.81 -17.22 4.84
N ILE A 126 0.23 -17.83 4.26
CA ILE A 126 0.69 -19.17 4.63
C ILE A 126 1.01 -19.21 6.12
N LEU A 127 1.82 -18.27 6.61
CA LEU A 127 2.18 -18.20 8.03
C LEU A 127 0.94 -18.06 8.91
N SER A 128 -0.04 -17.24 8.52
CA SER A 128 -1.29 -17.07 9.27
C SER A 128 -2.11 -18.35 9.37
N VAL A 129 -2.16 -19.17 8.32
CA VAL A 129 -2.89 -20.45 8.35
C VAL A 129 -2.15 -21.50 9.17
N TYR A 130 -0.82 -21.56 9.06
CA TYR A 130 -0.03 -22.58 9.74
C TYR A 130 0.34 -22.22 11.18
N ILE A 131 0.14 -20.98 11.63
CA ILE A 131 0.55 -20.56 12.98
C ILE A 131 -0.13 -21.41 14.05
N GLU A 132 -1.42 -21.70 13.91
CA GLU A 132 -2.17 -22.52 14.88
C GLU A 132 -1.65 -23.96 14.91
N THR A 133 -1.39 -24.55 13.73
CA THR A 133 -0.85 -25.90 13.63
C THR A 133 0.58 -25.99 14.19
N LEU A 134 1.45 -25.04 13.82
CA LEU A 134 2.84 -25.00 14.29
C LEU A 134 2.91 -24.78 15.80
N VAL A 135 2.14 -23.80 16.32
CA VAL A 135 2.07 -23.54 17.75
C VAL A 135 1.52 -24.75 18.50
N SER A 136 0.47 -25.41 17.99
CA SER A 136 -0.06 -26.61 18.62
C SER A 136 0.95 -27.78 18.64
N PHE A 137 1.74 -27.94 17.58
CA PHE A 137 2.78 -28.96 17.50
C PHE A 137 3.92 -28.67 18.48
N PHE A 138 4.40 -27.43 18.53
CA PHE A 138 5.47 -27.04 19.45
C PHE A 138 5.03 -27.05 20.92
N GLN A 139 3.80 -26.64 21.23
CA GLN A 139 3.24 -26.71 22.59
C GLN A 139 3.08 -28.17 23.06
N LYS A 140 2.61 -29.08 22.20
CA LYS A 140 2.54 -30.52 22.51
C LYS A 140 3.93 -31.13 22.72
N LYS A 141 4.91 -30.75 21.89
CA LYS A 141 6.27 -31.29 21.98
C LYS A 141 7.03 -30.83 23.23
N TRP A 142 6.83 -29.59 23.67
CA TRP A 142 7.53 -29.03 24.83
C TRP A 142 6.72 -29.06 26.13
N ASN A 143 5.47 -29.51 26.10
CA ASN A 143 4.57 -29.60 27.27
C ASN A 143 4.49 -28.29 28.09
N LYS A 144 4.70 -27.15 27.43
CA LYS A 144 4.70 -25.81 28.02
C LYS A 144 3.59 -24.98 27.38
N GLY A 145 2.78 -24.32 28.19
CA GLY A 145 1.76 -23.38 27.73
C GLY A 145 0.36 -23.98 27.51
N LEU A 146 0.07 -25.14 28.10
CA LEU A 146 -1.26 -25.77 28.02
C LEU A 146 -2.36 -24.83 28.56
N ASP A 147 -2.12 -24.18 29.70
CA ASP A 147 -3.06 -23.22 30.30
C ASP A 147 -3.34 -22.02 29.40
N ARG A 148 -2.31 -21.53 28.69
CA ARG A 148 -2.45 -20.41 27.76
C ARG A 148 -3.26 -20.82 26.53
N ARG A 149 -3.13 -22.08 26.10
CA ARG A 149 -3.92 -22.64 25.01
C ARG A 149 -5.39 -22.80 25.41
N ILE A 150 -5.69 -23.29 26.61
CA ILE A 150 -7.07 -23.42 27.09
C ILE A 150 -7.75 -22.05 27.14
N ARG A 151 -7.05 -21.02 27.63
CA ARG A 151 -7.56 -19.63 27.62
C ARG A 151 -7.81 -19.11 26.21
N TRP A 152 -6.87 -19.34 25.29
CA TRP A 152 -7.03 -18.95 23.87
C TRP A 152 -8.25 -19.63 23.23
N MET A 153 -8.50 -20.90 23.56
CA MET A 153 -9.63 -21.66 23.05
C MET A 153 -10.94 -21.15 23.64
N ALA A 154 -10.97 -20.84 24.94
CA ALA A 154 -12.14 -20.26 25.62
C ALA A 154 -12.53 -18.87 25.06
N ASP A 155 -11.57 -18.10 24.57
CA ASP A 155 -11.78 -16.80 23.93
C ASP A 155 -12.19 -16.90 22.44
N SER A 156 -12.28 -18.12 21.89
CA SER A 156 -12.73 -18.31 20.51
C SER A 156 -14.23 -18.00 20.36
N ASN A 157 -14.59 -17.39 19.22
CA ASN A 157 -15.98 -17.00 18.95
C ASN A 157 -16.98 -18.17 19.10
N PHE A 158 -16.60 -19.38 18.70
CA PHE A 158 -17.47 -20.55 18.80
C PHE A 158 -17.69 -21.00 20.24
N GLN A 159 -16.67 -20.89 21.11
CA GLN A 159 -16.82 -21.22 22.52
C GLN A 159 -17.66 -20.16 23.26
N ILE A 160 -17.52 -18.88 22.92
CA ILE A 160 -18.39 -17.83 23.47
C ILE A 160 -19.85 -18.05 23.04
N GLN A 161 -20.09 -18.36 21.78
CA GLN A 161 -21.43 -18.67 21.27
C GLN A 161 -22.04 -19.88 21.97
N ARG A 162 -21.26 -20.94 22.18
CA ARG A 162 -21.68 -22.10 22.96
C ARG A 162 -22.11 -21.72 24.37
N ILE A 163 -21.27 -20.98 25.10
CA ILE A 163 -21.58 -20.54 26.48
C ILE A 163 -22.88 -19.73 26.49
N MET A 164 -23.10 -18.89 25.48
CA MET A 164 -24.35 -18.14 25.33
C MET A 164 -25.54 -19.08 25.12
N TYR A 165 -25.41 -20.08 24.24
CA TYR A 165 -26.47 -21.06 23.96
C TYR A 165 -26.80 -21.93 25.17
N GLU A 166 -25.79 -22.46 25.87
CA GLU A 166 -25.96 -23.22 27.11
C GLU A 166 -26.63 -22.40 28.21
N ASN A 167 -26.21 -21.13 28.39
CA ASN A 167 -26.85 -20.23 29.36
C ASN A 167 -28.31 -19.91 29.00
N SER A 168 -28.65 -19.96 27.71
CA SER A 168 -30.01 -19.78 27.23
C SER A 168 -30.83 -21.08 27.14
N GLY A 169 -30.31 -22.21 27.64
CA GLY A 169 -31.02 -23.48 27.68
C GLY A 169 -31.08 -24.26 26.37
N TYR A 170 -30.23 -23.94 25.39
CA TYR A 170 -30.18 -24.62 24.09
C TYR A 170 -29.15 -25.74 24.09
N GLY A 171 -29.59 -26.93 24.51
CA GLY A 171 -28.86 -28.21 24.40
C GLY A 171 -27.61 -28.31 25.27
N GLU A 172 -27.13 -29.54 25.47
CA GLU A 172 -25.84 -29.81 26.11
C GLU A 172 -24.76 -29.96 25.03
N TRP A 173 -23.78 -29.04 25.00
CA TRP A 173 -22.76 -29.04 23.95
C TRP A 173 -21.48 -29.75 24.42
N GLU A 174 -20.96 -30.64 23.59
CA GLU A 174 -19.70 -31.35 23.84
C GLU A 174 -18.50 -30.59 23.23
N GLY A 175 -17.27 -30.91 23.66
CA GLY A 175 -16.05 -30.31 23.09
C GLY A 175 -15.65 -28.98 23.73
N HIS A 176 -15.66 -28.90 25.07
CA HIS A 176 -15.34 -27.68 25.82
C HIS A 176 -13.90 -27.18 25.65
N MET A 177 -13.02 -28.06 25.17
CA MET A 177 -11.61 -27.78 24.93
C MET A 177 -11.23 -27.99 23.46
N ASP A 178 -12.19 -27.95 22.54
CA ASP A 178 -11.95 -28.02 21.09
C ASP A 178 -12.22 -26.67 20.40
N VAL A 179 -11.68 -26.49 19.20
CA VAL A 179 -11.85 -25.22 18.44
C VAL A 179 -13.29 -25.03 17.98
N VAL A 180 -13.98 -26.13 17.69
CA VAL A 180 -15.37 -26.15 17.26
C VAL A 180 -16.14 -27.08 18.22
N PRO A 181 -17.06 -26.55 19.04
CA PRO A 181 -17.91 -27.36 19.88
C PRO A 181 -18.92 -28.12 19.01
N THR A 182 -19.24 -29.35 19.42
CA THR A 182 -20.16 -30.21 18.69
C THR A 182 -21.35 -30.52 19.57
N ALA A 183 -22.56 -30.32 19.04
CA ALA A 183 -23.75 -30.80 19.69
C ALA A 183 -23.97 -32.29 19.37
N PRO A 184 -24.47 -33.08 20.33
CA PRO A 184 -24.87 -34.46 20.07
C PRO A 184 -26.00 -34.47 19.01
N PHE A 185 -25.90 -35.42 18.07
CA PHE A 185 -26.75 -35.54 16.86
C PHE A 185 -28.25 -35.75 17.14
N ALA A 186 -28.66 -35.85 18.40
CA ALA A 186 -30.01 -36.27 18.81
C ALA A 186 -30.91 -35.14 19.35
N GLU A 187 -30.40 -33.92 19.51
CA GLU A 187 -31.22 -32.77 19.92
C GLU A 187 -31.53 -31.88 18.71
N ASP A 188 -32.81 -31.68 18.43
CA ASP A 188 -33.28 -30.67 17.47
C ASP A 188 -32.88 -29.28 17.99
N LEU A 189 -31.71 -28.81 17.54
CA LEU A 189 -31.22 -27.46 17.78
C LEU A 189 -32.13 -26.47 17.03
N GLU A 190 -33.27 -26.14 17.62
CA GLU A 190 -34.09 -25.02 17.16
C GLU A 190 -33.22 -23.76 17.15
N SER A 191 -33.17 -23.08 16.01
CA SER A 191 -32.39 -21.85 15.90
C SER A 191 -32.92 -20.81 16.89
N PRO A 192 -32.07 -20.17 17.71
CA PRO A 192 -32.51 -19.19 18.71
C PRO A 192 -33.07 -17.90 18.09
N ILE A 193 -32.86 -17.71 16.79
CA ILE A 193 -33.39 -16.60 16.01
C ILE A 193 -34.61 -17.10 15.24
N GLU A 194 -35.76 -16.51 15.52
CA GLU A 194 -36.98 -16.72 14.73
C GLU A 194 -37.18 -15.56 13.75
N LEU A 195 -37.51 -15.90 12.51
CA LEU A 195 -37.95 -14.93 11.49
C LEU A 195 -39.46 -14.81 11.56
N LYS A 196 -39.95 -13.73 12.18
CA LYS A 196 -41.37 -13.41 12.22
C LYS A 196 -41.61 -12.07 11.52
N ASP A 197 -42.48 -12.07 10.51
CA ASP A 197 -42.90 -10.88 9.76
C ASP A 197 -41.73 -10.08 9.14
N GLY A 198 -40.68 -10.77 8.69
CA GLY A 198 -39.51 -10.15 8.06
C GLY A 198 -38.57 -9.41 9.03
N LYS A 199 -38.77 -9.57 10.35
CA LYS A 199 -37.89 -9.04 11.39
C LYS A 199 -37.23 -10.20 12.15
N PHE A 200 -35.95 -10.05 12.43
CA PHE A 200 -35.23 -10.99 13.30
C PHE A 200 -35.69 -10.77 14.75
N GLY A 201 -36.20 -11.81 15.38
CA GLY A 201 -36.61 -11.82 16.78
C GLY A 201 -35.95 -12.96 17.55
N LEU A 202 -35.76 -12.78 18.86
CA LEU A 202 -35.39 -13.86 19.76
C LEU A 202 -36.55 -14.84 19.87
N SER A 203 -36.25 -16.14 19.82
CA SER A 203 -37.25 -17.19 20.00
C SER A 203 -37.97 -17.05 21.34
N LYS A 204 -39.25 -17.44 21.38
CA LYS A 204 -40.07 -17.37 22.60
C LYS A 204 -39.46 -18.15 23.76
N LYS A 205 -38.72 -19.22 23.49
CA LYS A 205 -37.98 -20.01 24.49
C LYS A 205 -36.97 -19.14 25.25
N LEU A 206 -36.14 -18.40 24.51
CA LEU A 206 -35.16 -17.46 25.05
C LEU A 206 -35.80 -16.35 25.88
N LEU A 207 -36.95 -15.82 25.43
CA LEU A 207 -37.66 -14.78 26.18
C LEU A 207 -38.27 -15.31 27.50
N VAL A 208 -38.70 -16.57 27.54
CA VAL A 208 -39.24 -17.18 28.75
C VAL A 208 -38.14 -17.47 29.77
N ASP A 209 -36.99 -17.99 29.33
CA ASP A 209 -35.88 -18.30 30.23
C ASP A 209 -35.19 -17.04 30.77
N GLN A 210 -35.11 -15.97 29.96
CA GLN A 210 -34.60 -14.68 30.41
C GLN A 210 -35.53 -13.99 31.43
N VAL A 211 -36.84 -14.28 31.38
CA VAL A 211 -37.84 -13.82 32.38
C VAL A 211 -37.87 -14.73 33.61
N ALA A 212 -37.53 -16.01 33.46
CA ALA A 212 -37.50 -17.00 34.55
C ALA A 212 -36.22 -16.95 35.39
N GLN A 213 -35.15 -16.27 34.94
CA GLN A 213 -34.02 -15.92 35.81
C GLN A 213 -34.36 -14.63 36.59
N PRO A 214 -34.74 -14.71 37.89
CA PRO A 214 -34.70 -13.51 38.72
C PRO A 214 -33.25 -13.02 38.75
N SER A 215 -33.07 -11.72 38.70
CA SER A 215 -31.79 -11.03 38.86
C SER A 215 -31.14 -11.36 40.22
N ASN A 216 -30.58 -12.56 40.37
CA ASN A 216 -29.57 -12.84 41.37
C ASN A 216 -28.23 -12.47 40.74
N GLN A 217 -27.98 -11.17 40.68
CA GLN A 217 -26.62 -10.67 40.78
C GLN A 217 -26.03 -11.36 42.02
N PRO A 218 -24.95 -12.15 41.94
CA PRO A 218 -24.17 -12.40 43.13
C PRO A 218 -23.75 -11.03 43.62
N LYS A 219 -24.28 -10.62 44.78
CA LYS A 219 -23.80 -9.48 45.52
C LYS A 219 -22.33 -9.80 45.79
N VAL A 220 -21.43 -9.28 44.95
CA VAL A 220 -20.00 -9.33 45.21
C VAL A 220 -19.80 -8.38 46.38
N GLU A 221 -20.03 -8.93 47.57
CA GLU A 221 -19.51 -8.39 48.81
C GLU A 221 -18.00 -8.49 48.64
N VAL A 222 -17.41 -7.36 48.24
CA VAL A 222 -15.97 -7.16 48.20
C VAL A 222 -15.50 -7.31 49.64
N SER A 223 -15.17 -8.55 50.02
CA SER A 223 -14.51 -8.83 51.27
C SER A 223 -13.19 -8.06 51.25
N GLU A 224 -13.04 -7.25 52.29
CA GLU A 224 -12.07 -6.19 52.58
C GLU A 224 -10.58 -6.61 52.59
N ILE A 225 -10.23 -7.73 51.93
CA ILE A 225 -8.90 -8.36 51.98
C ILE A 225 -8.06 -8.03 50.73
N GLU A 226 -8.64 -7.55 49.64
CA GLU A 226 -7.89 -7.30 48.39
C GLU A 226 -7.42 -5.84 48.19
N MET A 227 -7.81 -4.90 49.06
CA MET A 227 -7.28 -3.52 49.01
C MET A 227 -5.92 -3.35 49.72
N GLN A 228 -5.50 -4.28 50.59
CA GLN A 228 -4.17 -4.20 51.21
C GLN A 228 -3.03 -4.67 50.30
N ASN A 229 -3.31 -5.54 49.32
CA ASN A 229 -2.29 -6.04 48.38
C ASN A 229 -2.05 -5.16 47.15
N LEU A 230 -2.91 -4.15 46.93
CA LEU A 230 -2.68 -3.14 45.90
C LEU A 230 -1.88 -1.94 46.42
N SER A 231 -1.91 -1.65 47.73
CA SER A 231 -1.07 -0.59 48.34
C SER A 231 0.38 -1.03 48.54
N SER A 232 0.65 -2.31 48.77
CA SER A 232 2.03 -2.83 48.96
C SER A 232 2.78 -3.04 47.64
N ARG A 233 2.07 -3.00 46.50
CA ARG A 233 2.68 -3.18 45.17
C ARG A 233 3.05 -1.87 44.47
N THR A 234 2.54 -0.73 44.94
CA THR A 234 2.88 0.59 44.40
C THR A 234 4.12 1.23 45.05
N GLU A 235 4.61 0.70 46.19
CA GLU A 235 5.83 1.22 46.84
C GLU A 235 7.13 0.54 46.35
N THR A 236 7.07 -0.58 45.62
CA THR A 236 8.27 -1.25 45.10
C THR A 236 8.74 -0.77 43.72
N GLU A 237 7.96 0.05 43.01
CA GLU A 237 8.35 0.61 41.70
C GLU A 237 8.96 2.02 41.76
N SER A 238 9.01 2.69 42.93
CA SER A 238 9.61 4.04 43.05
C SER A 238 11.10 4.05 43.47
N SER A 239 11.78 2.91 43.57
CA SER A 239 13.18 2.82 44.06
C SER A 239 14.20 2.26 43.06
N PHE A 240 13.93 2.27 41.75
CA PHE A 240 14.93 1.88 40.73
C PHE A 240 15.15 2.97 39.67
N GLY A 241 15.21 4.23 40.11
CA GLY A 241 15.73 5.35 39.32
C GLY A 241 16.98 5.94 39.98
N GLY A 242 18.18 5.56 39.51
CA GLY A 242 19.40 6.29 39.87
C GLY A 242 20.67 5.46 39.95
N LYS A 243 21.44 5.40 38.85
CA LYS A 243 22.88 5.67 38.77
C LYS A 243 23.48 5.07 37.51
N LYS A 244 24.06 5.92 36.66
CA LYS A 244 25.40 5.75 36.11
C LYS A 244 25.89 7.09 35.54
N SER A 245 26.79 7.71 36.29
CA SER A 245 27.78 8.67 35.81
C SER A 245 29.13 7.94 35.72
N VAL A 246 30.02 8.50 34.91
CA VAL A 246 31.36 8.04 34.48
C VAL A 246 31.33 7.16 33.24
#